data_AF-A0A0B5IA08-F1
#
_entry.id   AF-A0A0B5IA08-F1
#
_cell.length_a   1.000
_cell.length_b   1.000
_cell.length_c   1.000
_cell.angle_alpha   90.00
_cell.angle_beta   90.00
_cell.angle_gamma   90.00
#
_symmetry.space_group_name_H-M   'P 1'
#
loop_
_entity.id
_entity.type
_entity.pdbx_description
1 polymer ?
#
loop_
_entity_poly.entity_id
_entity_poly.type
_entity_poly.pdbx_seq_one_letter_code
_entity_poly.pdbx_strand_id
1 'polypeptide(L)' 'MNDSLWGRLSAEGQQEVDRLIAAGRNVQAILVMRECATGLKPGIHECVDLLDWRFIALRQASDER' A
#
# COMPACT_ATOMS: atom_id res chain seq x y z
N MET A 1 11.26 -9.42 -12.03
CA MET A 1 11.63 -8.02 -11.72
C MET A 1 10.47 -7.47 -10.90
N ASN A 2 10.62 -7.43 -9.57
CA ASN A 2 9.63 -7.06 -8.53
C ASN A 2 8.14 -7.18 -8.90
N ASP A 3 7.58 -8.39 -8.75
CA ASP A 3 6.16 -8.61 -8.44
C ASP A 3 5.85 -8.12 -7.01
N SER A 4 6.28 -6.90 -6.67
CA SER A 4 5.94 -6.33 -5.38
C SER A 4 4.43 -6.13 -5.35
N LEU A 5 3.82 -6.39 -4.19
CA LEU A 5 2.38 -6.22 -4.01
C LEU A 5 1.90 -4.85 -4.53
N TRP A 6 2.71 -3.81 -4.40
CA TRP A 6 2.45 -2.49 -4.95
C TRP A 6 2.16 -2.49 -6.46
N GLY A 7 3.01 -3.16 -7.26
CA GLY A 7 2.84 -3.24 -8.71
C GLY A 7 1.63 -4.05 -9.16
N ARG A 8 1.06 -4.85 -8.25
CA ARG A 8 -0.13 -5.69 -8.49
C ARG A 8 -1.45 -4.97 -8.20
N LEU A 9 -1.39 -3.82 -7.51
CA LEU A 9 -2.54 -2.95 -7.28
C LEU A 9 -2.83 -2.12 -8.53
N SER A 10 -4.11 -1.88 -8.81
CA SER A 10 -4.51 -0.88 -9.80
C SER A 10 -4.09 0.52 -9.37
N ALA A 11 -4.03 1.46 -10.31
CA ALA A 11 -3.71 2.87 -10.00
C ALA A 11 -4.67 3.47 -8.96
N GLU A 12 -5.95 3.12 -9.02
CA GLU A 12 -6.96 3.54 -8.04
C GLU A 12 -6.69 2.91 -6.66
N GLY A 13 -6.36 1.62 -6.61
CA GLY A 13 -6.00 0.94 -5.36
C GLY A 13 -4.73 1.52 -4.73
N GLN A 14 -3.74 1.87 -5.53
CA GLN A 14 -2.53 2.56 -5.08
C GLN A 14 -2.86 3.92 -4.45
N GLN A 15 -3.64 4.75 -5.14
CA GLN A 15 -4.03 6.06 -4.62
C GLN A 15 -4.84 5.98 -3.32
N GLU A 16 -5.73 5.00 -3.22
CA GLU A 16 -6.53 4.79 -2.00
C GLU A 16 -5.66 4.31 -0.83
N VAL A 17 -4.72 3.41 -1.08
CA VAL A 17 -3.75 2.98 -0.07
C VAL A 17 -2.95 4.17 0.47
N ASP A 18 -2.41 5.01 -0.41
CA ASP A 18 -1.64 6.18 0.02
C ASP A 18 -2.49 7.15 0.86
N ARG A 19 -3.75 7.38 0.45
CA ARG A 19 -4.71 8.21 1.20
C ARG A 19 -4.99 7.64 2.59
N LEU A 20 -5.21 6.34 2.70
CA LEU A 20 -5.48 5.67 3.96
C LEU A 20 -4.27 5.68 4.90
N ILE A 21 -3.06 5.50 4.35
CA ILE A 21 -1.80 5.58 5.12
C ILE A 21 -1.60 7.00 5.64
N ALA A 22 -1.78 8.02 4.80
CA ALA A 22 -1.68 9.42 5.22
C ALA A 22 -2.70 9.78 6.33
N ALA A 23 -3.86 9.13 6.34
CA ALA A 23 -4.89 9.29 7.37
C ALA A 23 -4.70 8.40 8.62
N GLY A 24 -3.63 7.59 8.70
CA GLY A 24 -3.39 6.65 9.80
C GLY A 24 -4.36 5.46 9.85
N ARG A 25 -5.03 5.15 8.74
CA ARG A 25 -6.05 4.09 8.60
C ARG A 25 -5.42 2.78 8.10
N ASN A 26 -4.47 2.24 8.86
CA ASN A 26 -3.62 1.12 8.43
C ASN A 26 -4.39 -0.18 8.13
N VAL A 27 -5.40 -0.52 8.95
CA VAL A 27 -6.20 -1.74 8.74
C VAL A 27 -7.01 -1.67 7.45
N GLN A 28 -7.58 -0.49 7.15
CA GLN A 28 -8.30 -0.25 5.91
C GLN A 28 -7.36 -0.28 4.70
N ALA A 29 -6.14 0.26 4.83
CA ALA A 29 -5.14 0.16 3.77
C ALA A 29 -4.81 -1.31 3.44
N ILE A 30 -4.64 -2.17 4.46
CA ILE A 30 -4.43 -3.61 4.27
C ILE A 30 -5.65 -4.28 3.61
N LEU A 31 -6.87 -3.88 3.97
CA LEU A 31 -8.08 -4.40 3.32
C LEU A 31 -8.06 -4.10 1.81
N VAL A 32 -7.80 -2.84 1.45
CA VAL A 32 -7.70 -2.40 0.05
C VAL A 32 -6.60 -3.14 -0.69
N MET A 33 -5.42 -3.30 -0.09
CA MET A 33 -4.32 -4.08 -0.69
C MET A 33 -4.75 -5.51 -1.03
N ARG A 34 -5.57 -6.14 -0.18
CA ARG A 34 -6.03 -7.52 -0.36
C ARG A 34 -7.20 -7.67 -1.32
N GLU A 35 -8.01 -6.64 -1.49
CA GLU A 35 -9.19 -6.66 -2.36
C GLU A 35 -8.87 -6.17 -3.77
N CYS A 36 -7.96 -5.20 -3.90
CA CYS A 36 -7.59 -4.60 -5.19
C CYS A 36 -6.35 -5.22 -5.84
N ALA A 37 -5.68 -6.17 -5.16
CA ALA A 37 -4.57 -6.90 -5.76
C ALA A 37 -5.08 -7.82 -6.87
N THR A 38 -4.48 -7.70 -8.05
CA THR A 38 -4.72 -8.62 -9.15
C THR A 38 -4.04 -9.97 -8.88
N GLY A 39 -4.73 -11.07 -9.23
CA GLY A 39 -4.23 -12.43 -9.05
C GLY A 39 -4.45 -13.01 -7.66
N LEU A 40 -3.41 -13.61 -7.07
CA LEU A 40 -3.52 -14.30 -5.78
C LEU A 40 -3.70 -13.31 -4.63
N LYS A 41 -4.65 -13.57 -3.73
CA LYS A 41 -4.87 -12.70 -2.58
C LYS A 41 -3.59 -12.63 -1.72
N PRO A 42 -3.03 -11.43 -1.49
CA PRO A 42 -1.79 -11.29 -0.74
C PRO A 42 -1.97 -11.68 0.73
N GLY A 43 -0.88 -12.20 1.30
CA GLY A 43 -0.79 -12.53 2.70
C GLY A 43 -0.78 -11.28 3.58
N ILE A 44 -1.13 -11.43 4.86
CA ILE A 44 -1.09 -10.30 5.81
C ILE A 44 0.33 -9.75 5.97
N HIS A 45 1.33 -10.62 6.04
CA HIS A 45 2.74 -10.21 6.14
C HIS A 45 3.16 -9.34 4.95
N GLU A 46 2.86 -9.76 3.72
CA GLU A 46 3.16 -8.98 2.52
C GLU A 46 2.46 -7.60 2.52
N CYS A 47 1.24 -7.53 3.06
CA CYS A 47 0.52 -6.26 3.19
C CYS A 47 1.15 -5.35 4.24
N VAL A 48 1.63 -5.90 5.36
CA VAL A 48 2.32 -5.14 6.41
C VAL A 48 3.67 -4.63 5.90
N ASP A 49 4.44 -5.45 5.19
CA ASP A 49 5.72 -5.04 4.59
C ASP A 49 5.51 -3.90 3.59
N LEU A 50 4.44 -3.98 2.78
CA LEU A 50 4.09 -2.91 1.86
C LEU A 50 3.63 -1.65 2.59
N LEU A 51 2.85 -1.78 3.66
CA LEU A 51 2.37 -0.67 4.48
C LEU A 51 3.56 0.12 5.07
N ASP A 52 4.52 -0.58 5.66
CA ASP A 52 5.71 0.03 6.26
C ASP A 52 6.57 0.72 5.20
N TRP A 53 6.81 0.06 4.06
CA TRP A 53 7.53 0.65 2.94
C TRP A 53 6.84 1.94 2.44
N ARG A 54 5.50 1.92 2.33
CA ARG A 54 4.74 3.09 1.88
C ARG A 54 4.72 4.22 2.90
N PHE A 55 4.63 3.91 4.19
CA PHE A 55 4.68 4.91 5.24
C PHE A 55 5.99 5.71 5.21
N ILE A 56 7.12 5.02 5.01
CA ILE A 56 8.44 5.66 4.87
C ILE A 56 8.47 6.55 3.62
N ALA A 57 8.03 6.03 2.48
CA ALA A 57 8.03 6.77 1.22
C ALA A 57 7.19 8.06 1.28
N LEU A 58 5.99 8.00 1.87
CA LEU A 58 5.10 9.17 2.00
C LEU A 58 5.64 10.22 2.98
N ARG A 59 6.36 9.80 4.03
CA ARG A 59 7.03 10.72 4.94
C ARG A 59 8.18 11.46 4.26
N GLN A 60 9.05 10.74 3.54
CA GLN A 60 10.14 11.36 2.78
C GLN A 60 9.62 12.38 1.76
N ALA A 61 8.53 12.07 1.05
CA ALA A 61 7.90 13.00 0.12
C ALA A 61 7.26 14.24 0.78
N SER A 62 6.93 14.16 2.08
CA SER A 62 6.39 15.28 2.85
C SER A 62 7.49 16.20 3.39
N ASP A 63 8.67 15.65 3.70
CA ASP A 63 9.82 16.39 4.23
C ASP A 63 10.57 17.20 3.14
N GLU A 64 10.35 16.89 1.86
CA GLU A 64 10.93 17.61 0.70
C GLU A 64 10.09 18.83 0.24
N ARG A 65 8.99 19.14 0.92
CA ARG A 65 8.11 20.29 0.63
C ARG A 65 8.31 21.44 1.59
#